data_AF-A0A9E4KDH4-F1
#
_entry.id   AF-A0A9E4KDH4-F1
#
_cell.length_a   1.000
_cell.length_b   1.000
_cell.length_c   1.000
_cell.angle_alpha   90.00
_cell.angle_beta   90.00
_cell.angle_gamma   90.00
#
_symmetry.space_group_name_H-M   'P 1'
#
loop_
_entity.id
_entity.type
_entity.pdbx_description
1 polymer ?
#
loop_
_entity_poly.entity_id
_entity_poly.type
_entity_poly.pdbx_seq_one_letter_code
_entity_poly.pdbx_strand_id
1 'polypeptide(L)'
;MRRFLTYLSGLVVALVAPTTLQAKDEQMLDLANARGCFICHQVAADNGGGKPLGPSYQEVAVRYRDDQQAFDQLLDRVIHGTAYRDQKWEGKVAMRFMPPNVNVSREEAAALVRWIIDMDVDQKTVERLQRHDNMLRLSSLSGCNICHRVEPVTESRVVPLAPS
;
A
#
# COMPACT_ATOMS: atom_id res chain seq x y z
N MET A 1 -37.83 -37.89 -37.15
CA MET A 1 -38.12 -36.48 -36.83
C MET A 1 -37.42 -36.11 -35.52
N ARG A 2 -36.66 -35.03 -35.53
CA ARG A 2 -35.59 -34.64 -34.58
C ARG A 2 -36.12 -34.35 -33.17
N ARG A 3 -35.47 -34.91 -32.14
CA ARG A 3 -35.60 -34.46 -30.74
C ARG A 3 -34.45 -33.49 -30.44
N PHE A 4 -34.77 -32.24 -30.17
CA PHE A 4 -33.85 -31.20 -29.73
C PHE A 4 -33.56 -31.40 -28.23
N LEU A 5 -32.33 -31.79 -27.88
CA LEU A 5 -31.82 -31.64 -26.52
C LEU A 5 -31.20 -30.24 -26.40
N THR A 6 -31.88 -29.37 -25.67
CA THR A 6 -31.38 -28.06 -25.25
C THR A 6 -30.42 -28.24 -24.07
N TYR A 7 -29.13 -28.00 -24.29
CA TYR A 7 -28.13 -27.86 -23.23
C TYR A 7 -28.24 -26.46 -22.62
N LEU A 8 -28.80 -26.37 -21.41
CA LEU A 8 -28.73 -25.20 -20.55
C LEU A 8 -27.39 -25.21 -19.82
N SER A 9 -26.37 -24.59 -20.42
CA SER A 9 -25.13 -24.25 -19.72
C SER A 9 -25.40 -23.09 -18.76
N GLY A 10 -25.63 -23.40 -17.49
CA GLY A 10 -25.72 -22.41 -16.43
C GLY A 10 -24.34 -21.80 -16.16
N LEU A 11 -24.15 -20.54 -16.55
CA LEU A 11 -22.99 -19.73 -16.19
C LEU A 11 -23.14 -19.34 -14.71
N VAL A 12 -22.45 -20.04 -13.81
CA VAL A 12 -22.36 -19.65 -12.39
C VAL A 12 -21.36 -18.51 -12.28
N VAL A 13 -21.85 -17.27 -12.15
CA VAL A 13 -21.04 -16.12 -11.79
C VAL A 13 -20.78 -16.19 -10.29
N ALA A 14 -19.57 -16.59 -9.90
CA ALA A 14 -19.14 -16.58 -8.50
C ALA A 14 -18.89 -15.13 -8.06
N LEU A 15 -19.75 -14.62 -7.19
CA LEU A 15 -19.61 -13.30 -6.56
C LEU A 15 -18.53 -13.39 -5.47
N VAL A 16 -17.35 -12.84 -5.71
CA VAL A 16 -16.25 -12.83 -4.74
C VAL A 16 -16.41 -11.60 -3.84
N ALA A 17 -16.85 -11.78 -2.59
CA ALA A 17 -16.94 -10.69 -1.63
C ALA A 17 -15.54 -10.40 -1.02
N PRO A 18 -15.16 -9.13 -0.82
CA PRO A 18 -13.91 -8.78 -0.17
C PRO A 18 -13.91 -9.25 1.30
N THR A 19 -12.80 -9.82 1.75
CA THR A 19 -12.63 -10.24 3.14
C THR A 19 -12.36 -9.03 4.03
N THR A 20 -12.67 -9.12 5.34
CA THR A 20 -12.47 -8.03 6.32
C THR A 20 -11.02 -7.54 6.39
N LEU A 21 -10.05 -8.42 6.13
CA LEU A 21 -8.63 -8.08 6.06
C LEU A 21 -8.31 -7.17 4.87
N GLN A 22 -8.93 -7.43 3.71
CA GLN A 22 -8.74 -6.61 2.52
C GLN A 22 -9.29 -5.20 2.70
N ALA A 23 -10.44 -5.05 3.37
CA ALA A 23 -11.01 -3.73 3.68
C ALA A 23 -10.10 -2.91 4.62
N LYS A 24 -9.47 -3.57 5.61
CA LYS A 24 -8.50 -2.92 6.50
C LYS A 24 -7.26 -2.48 5.73
N ASP A 25 -6.75 -3.31 4.82
CA ASP A 25 -5.62 -2.96 3.97
C ASP A 25 -5.91 -1.75 3.09
N GLU A 26 -7.06 -1.74 2.41
CA GLU A 26 -7.49 -0.61 1.58
C GLU A 26 -7.58 0.69 2.40
N GLN A 27 -8.16 0.63 3.59
CA GLN A 27 -8.23 1.79 4.49
C GLN A 27 -6.84 2.31 4.88
N MET A 28 -5.88 1.43 5.15
CA MET A 28 -4.52 1.83 5.53
C MET A 28 -3.71 2.35 4.35
N LEU A 29 -3.90 1.80 3.15
CA LEU A 29 -3.36 2.33 1.91
C LEU A 29 -3.90 3.75 1.64
N ASP A 30 -5.20 3.95 1.77
CA ASP A 30 -5.82 5.27 1.58
C ASP A 30 -5.31 6.28 2.60
N LEU A 31 -5.20 5.89 3.87
CA LEU A 31 -4.64 6.73 4.92
C LEU A 31 -3.17 7.09 4.64
N ALA A 32 -2.34 6.10 4.30
CA ALA A 32 -0.93 6.32 3.97
C ALA A 32 -0.77 7.26 2.77
N ASN A 33 -1.60 7.11 1.74
CA ASN A 33 -1.63 7.99 0.58
C ASN A 33 -2.06 9.41 0.94
N ALA A 34 -3.16 9.56 1.67
CA ALA A 34 -3.68 10.87 2.10
C ALA A 34 -2.68 11.63 2.98
N ARG A 35 -1.84 10.91 3.72
CA ARG A 35 -0.77 11.47 4.56
C ARG A 35 0.58 11.58 3.85
N GLY A 36 0.65 11.24 2.55
CA GLY A 36 1.83 11.42 1.71
C GLY A 36 2.95 10.40 1.94
N CYS A 37 2.68 9.30 2.64
CA CYS A 37 3.71 8.32 2.97
C CYS A 37 4.28 7.64 1.72
N PHE A 38 3.46 7.44 0.67
CA PHE A 38 3.87 6.83 -0.60
C PHE A 38 4.74 7.71 -1.49
N ILE A 39 5.02 8.94 -1.09
CA ILE A 39 6.02 9.78 -1.77
C ILE A 39 7.41 9.15 -1.62
N CYS A 40 7.72 8.59 -0.45
CA CYS A 40 9.03 8.03 -0.13
C CYS A 40 9.02 6.53 0.14
N HIS A 41 7.90 6.00 0.62
CA HIS A 41 7.75 4.59 0.96
C HIS A 41 6.90 3.87 -0.09
N GLN A 42 7.01 2.56 -0.09
CA GLN A 42 6.28 1.67 -0.97
C GLN A 42 5.94 0.41 -0.19
N VAL A 43 4.90 -0.31 -0.59
CA VAL A 43 4.50 -1.51 0.16
C VAL A 43 5.61 -2.56 0.14
N ALA A 44 6.18 -2.82 -1.03
CA ALA A 44 7.30 -3.71 -1.24
C ALA A 44 8.26 -3.10 -2.26
N ALA A 45 9.53 -3.53 -2.23
CA ALA A 45 10.59 -3.01 -3.10
C ALA A 45 10.18 -3.03 -4.59
N ASP A 46 10.61 -2.02 -5.33
CA ASP A 46 10.45 -1.94 -6.78
C ASP A 46 11.80 -2.29 -7.42
N ASN A 47 11.75 -3.00 -8.54
CA ASN A 47 12.96 -3.42 -9.24
C ASN A 47 13.41 -2.36 -10.25
N GLY A 48 13.08 -1.08 -10.02
CA GLY A 48 13.28 0.02 -10.96
C GLY A 48 14.73 0.48 -11.12
N GLY A 49 15.69 -0.23 -10.53
CA GLY A 49 17.14 0.01 -10.66
C GLY A 49 17.69 1.18 -9.83
N GLY A 50 16.86 2.13 -9.41
CA GLY A 50 17.23 3.23 -8.51
C GLY A 50 17.19 2.82 -7.03
N LYS A 51 17.94 3.55 -6.18
CA LYS A 51 17.78 3.42 -4.72
C LYS A 51 16.44 4.03 -4.30
N PRO A 52 15.58 3.30 -3.54
CA PRO A 52 14.32 3.86 -3.08
C PRO A 52 14.57 5.01 -2.09
N LEU A 53 13.63 5.96 -2.01
CA LEU A 53 13.77 7.11 -1.12
C LEU A 53 13.75 6.70 0.35
N GLY A 54 12.81 5.83 0.74
CA GLY A 54 12.73 5.18 2.04
C GLY A 54 12.61 3.66 1.88
N PRO A 55 12.68 2.90 2.99
CA PRO A 55 12.49 1.46 2.93
C PRO A 55 11.05 1.10 2.60
N SER A 56 10.85 -0.07 1.98
CA SER A 56 9.50 -0.60 1.82
C SER A 56 8.89 -1.03 3.16
N TYR A 57 7.57 -0.99 3.27
CA TYR A 57 6.87 -1.44 4.49
C TYR A 57 7.14 -2.91 4.78
N GLN A 58 7.24 -3.75 3.75
CA GLN A 58 7.69 -5.13 3.88
C GLN A 58 9.08 -5.24 4.55
N GLU A 59 10.07 -4.44 4.14
CA GLU A 59 11.40 -4.46 4.77
C GLU A 59 11.38 -3.96 6.21
N VAL A 60 10.46 -3.05 6.55
CA VAL A 60 10.24 -2.60 7.93
C VAL A 60 9.66 -3.75 8.75
N ALA A 61 8.58 -4.39 8.27
CA ALA A 61 7.95 -5.54 8.93
C ALA A 61 8.96 -6.66 9.21
N VAL A 62 9.73 -7.05 8.20
CA VAL A 62 10.76 -8.11 8.32
C VAL A 62 11.83 -7.75 9.33
N ARG A 63 12.30 -6.49 9.36
CA ARG A 63 13.35 -6.06 10.30
C ARG A 63 12.88 -6.05 11.75
N TYR A 64 11.62 -5.71 11.99
CA TYR A 64 11.06 -5.51 13.33
C TYR A 64 10.20 -6.67 13.84
N ARG A 65 10.05 -7.76 13.06
CA ARG A 65 9.17 -8.90 13.38
C ARG A 65 9.34 -9.48 14.78
N ASP A 66 10.58 -9.58 15.26
CA ASP A 66 10.91 -10.19 16.56
C ASP A 66 11.18 -9.15 17.66
N ASP A 67 11.00 -7.86 17.36
CA ASP A 67 11.24 -6.77 18.31
C ASP A 67 9.94 -6.42 19.05
N GLN A 68 9.88 -6.78 20.34
CA GLN A 68 8.73 -6.48 21.19
C GLN A 68 8.49 -4.97 21.40
N GLN A 69 9.50 -4.13 21.15
CA GLN A 69 9.42 -2.67 21.23
C GLN A 69 9.21 -2.02 19.84
N ALA A 70 9.00 -2.81 18.78
CA ALA A 70 8.83 -2.32 17.41
C ALA A 70 7.76 -1.23 17.30
N PHE A 71 6.60 -1.45 17.91
CA PHE A 71 5.47 -0.52 17.83
C PHE A 71 5.86 0.88 18.36
N ASP A 72 6.39 0.96 19.57
CA ASP A 72 6.73 2.24 20.20
C ASP A 72 7.89 2.94 19.47
N GLN A 73 8.91 2.18 19.07
CA GLN A 73 10.03 2.71 18.29
C GLN A 73 9.58 3.28 16.95
N LEU A 74 8.74 2.56 16.20
CA LEU A 74 8.27 2.99 14.90
C LEU A 74 7.29 4.15 15.00
N LEU A 75 6.39 4.15 15.99
CA LEU A 75 5.48 5.26 16.25
C LEU A 75 6.23 6.56 16.53
N ASP A 76 7.24 6.48 17.40
CA ASP A 76 8.10 7.62 17.72
C ASP A 76 8.88 8.14 16.50
N ARG A 77 9.38 7.23 15.63
CA ARG A 77 10.00 7.60 14.36
C ARG A 77 9.01 8.29 13.41
N VAL A 78 7.78 7.80 13.27
CA VAL A 78 6.76 8.39 12.39
C VAL A 78 6.43 9.81 12.83
N ILE A 79 6.21 10.04 14.12
CA ILE A 79 5.83 11.37 14.61
C ILE A 79 7.01 12.34 14.58
N HIS A 80 8.18 11.94 15.09
CA HIS A 80 9.30 12.86 15.33
C HIS A 80 10.36 12.84 14.23
N GLY A 81 10.23 11.98 13.23
CA GLY A 81 11.25 11.77 12.21
C GLY A 81 12.51 11.09 12.77
N THR A 82 13.55 11.05 11.92
CA THR A 82 14.78 10.28 12.20
C THR A 82 16.07 11.09 12.04
N ALA A 83 15.98 12.40 11.83
CA ALA A 83 17.15 13.27 11.60
C ALA A 83 18.22 13.18 12.71
N TYR A 84 17.78 12.99 13.96
CA TYR A 84 18.64 12.88 15.15
C TYR A 84 18.67 11.45 15.73
N ARG A 85 18.23 10.46 14.96
CA ARG A 85 18.14 9.06 15.39
C ARG A 85 19.08 8.19 14.57
N ASP A 86 19.23 6.95 15.00
CA ASP A 86 20.00 5.93 14.30
C ASP A 86 19.40 5.62 12.92
N GLN A 87 20.27 5.58 11.90
CA GLN A 87 19.91 5.28 10.52
C GLN A 87 19.89 3.77 10.27
N LYS A 88 18.74 3.15 10.53
CA LYS A 88 18.53 1.70 10.33
C LYS A 88 18.68 1.21 8.87
N TRP A 89 18.72 2.12 7.89
CA TRP A 89 18.84 1.84 6.46
C TRP A 89 19.96 2.63 5.77
N GLU A 90 20.99 3.03 6.50
CA GLU A 90 22.15 3.74 5.95
C GLU A 90 22.71 3.04 4.69
N GLY A 91 22.94 3.81 3.63
CA GLY A 91 23.45 3.32 2.35
C GLY A 91 22.46 2.52 1.49
N LYS A 92 21.31 2.07 2.04
CA LYS A 92 20.28 1.30 1.33
C LYS A 92 19.22 2.18 0.68
N VAL A 93 18.91 3.32 1.29
CA VAL A 93 17.91 4.28 0.81
C VAL A 93 18.56 5.62 0.44
N ALA A 94 17.92 6.40 -0.41
CA ALA A 94 18.44 7.68 -0.89
C ALA A 94 18.23 8.84 0.10
N MET A 95 17.12 8.82 0.87
CA MET A 95 16.91 9.84 1.90
C MET A 95 17.75 9.54 3.13
N ARG A 96 18.51 10.54 3.58
CA ARG A 96 19.32 10.45 4.80
C ARG A 96 18.47 10.39 6.08
N PHE A 97 17.25 10.91 6.04
CA PHE A 97 16.33 10.84 7.18
C PHE A 97 14.88 10.88 6.69
N MET A 98 13.99 10.26 7.46
CA MET A 98 12.55 10.48 7.38
C MET A 98 12.19 11.77 8.14
N PRO A 99 11.54 12.76 7.48
CA PRO A 99 11.05 13.97 8.14
C PRO A 99 9.99 13.68 9.21
N PRO A 100 9.80 14.58 10.19
CA PRO A 100 8.67 14.51 11.11
C PRO A 100 7.33 14.66 10.36
N ASN A 101 6.37 13.78 10.65
CA ASN A 101 5.05 13.81 10.00
C ASN A 101 4.06 14.67 10.79
N VAL A 102 4.17 16.00 10.67
CA VAL A 102 3.35 16.96 11.44
C VAL A 102 1.86 16.95 11.09
N ASN A 103 1.49 16.38 9.93
CA ASN A 103 0.11 16.31 9.43
C ASN A 103 -0.59 14.98 9.74
N VAL A 104 0.01 14.14 10.58
CA VAL A 104 -0.49 12.82 10.96
C VAL A 104 -0.79 12.83 12.45
N SER A 105 -2.01 12.45 12.84
CA SER A 105 -2.34 12.35 14.27
C SER A 105 -1.63 11.14 14.89
N ARG A 106 -1.51 11.12 16.23
CA ARG A 106 -0.89 9.98 16.93
C ARG A 106 -1.68 8.69 16.70
N GLU A 107 -3.00 8.80 16.62
CA GLU A 107 -3.92 7.68 16.39
C GLU A 107 -3.76 7.12 14.97
N GLU A 108 -3.68 7.99 13.96
CA GLU A 108 -3.43 7.61 12.57
C GLU A 108 -2.06 6.94 12.41
N ALA A 109 -1.02 7.54 13.00
CA ALA A 109 0.32 6.96 13.00
C ALA A 109 0.34 5.59 13.68
N ALA A 110 -0.36 5.44 14.81
CA ALA A 110 -0.47 4.16 15.50
C ALA A 110 -1.20 3.09 14.68
N ALA A 111 -2.24 3.47 13.93
CA ALA A 111 -2.94 2.56 13.02
C ALA A 111 -2.02 2.10 11.87
N LEU A 112 -1.33 3.04 11.23
CA LEU A 112 -0.36 2.75 10.17
C LEU A 112 0.78 1.85 10.67
N VAL A 113 1.38 2.17 11.83
CA VAL A 113 2.48 1.36 12.38
C VAL A 113 2.02 -0.05 12.71
N ARG A 114 0.85 -0.23 13.33
CA ARG A 114 0.28 -1.57 13.57
C ARG A 114 0.11 -2.34 12.28
N TRP A 115 -0.46 -1.70 11.27
CA TRP A 115 -0.64 -2.32 9.96
C TRP A 115 0.70 -2.72 9.32
N ILE A 116 1.73 -1.86 9.40
CA ILE A 116 3.07 -2.14 8.85
C ILE A 116 3.74 -3.31 9.57
N ILE A 117 3.70 -3.38 10.90
CA ILE A 117 4.37 -4.47 11.64
C ILE A 117 3.62 -5.80 11.55
N ASP A 118 2.29 -5.76 11.41
CA ASP A 118 1.44 -6.94 11.24
C ASP A 118 1.52 -7.53 9.81
N MET A 119 2.22 -6.88 8.88
CA MET A 119 2.42 -7.40 7.54
C MET A 119 3.21 -8.72 7.58
N ASP A 120 2.51 -9.85 7.53
CA ASP A 120 3.08 -11.16 7.21
C ASP A 120 3.01 -11.35 5.70
N VAL A 121 4.02 -10.79 5.01
CA VAL A 121 3.94 -10.50 3.59
C VAL A 121 4.28 -11.73 2.75
N ASP A 122 3.27 -12.58 2.54
CA ASP A 122 3.26 -13.53 1.43
C ASP A 122 3.22 -12.79 0.09
N GLN A 123 3.84 -13.37 -0.93
CA GLN A 123 4.02 -12.70 -2.23
C GLN A 123 2.69 -12.29 -2.88
N LYS A 124 1.59 -13.05 -2.70
CA LYS A 124 0.30 -12.69 -3.30
C LYS A 124 -0.31 -11.47 -2.64
N THR A 125 -0.19 -11.36 -1.32
CA THR A 125 -0.61 -10.17 -0.58
C THR A 125 0.24 -8.96 -0.97
N VAL A 126 1.56 -9.13 -1.07
CA VAL A 126 2.47 -8.09 -1.55
C VAL A 126 2.05 -7.59 -2.93
N GLU A 127 1.86 -8.49 -3.89
CA GLU A 127 1.48 -8.11 -5.25
C GLU A 127 0.13 -7.38 -5.29
N ARG A 128 -0.85 -7.78 -4.47
CA ARG A 128 -2.14 -7.08 -4.36
C ARG A 128 -1.94 -5.64 -3.87
N LEU A 129 -1.26 -5.48 -2.74
CA LEU A 129 -1.07 -4.18 -2.11
C LEU A 129 -0.18 -3.27 -2.95
N GLN A 130 0.85 -3.83 -3.56
CA GLN A 130 1.76 -3.11 -4.45
C GLN A 130 1.06 -2.67 -5.73
N ARG A 131 0.12 -3.43 -6.29
CA ARG A 131 -0.70 -2.94 -7.42
C ARG A 131 -1.52 -1.71 -7.04
N HIS A 132 -2.11 -1.69 -5.85
CA HIS A 132 -2.86 -0.53 -5.38
C HIS A 132 -1.90 0.66 -5.13
N ASP A 133 -0.81 0.45 -4.39
CA ASP A 133 0.24 1.45 -4.16
C ASP A 133 0.77 2.05 -5.48
N ASN A 134 1.09 1.23 -6.47
CA ASN A 134 1.57 1.68 -7.77
C ASN A 134 0.56 2.61 -8.48
N MET A 135 -0.73 2.34 -8.37
CA MET A 135 -1.78 3.21 -8.92
C MET A 135 -1.82 4.56 -8.20
N LEU A 136 -1.69 4.55 -6.87
CA LEU A 136 -1.65 5.76 -6.03
C LEU A 136 -0.37 6.59 -6.29
N ARG A 137 0.79 5.93 -6.40
CA ARG A 137 2.06 6.55 -6.79
C ARG A 137 1.99 7.17 -8.17
N LEU A 138 1.47 6.46 -9.18
CA LEU A 138 1.36 7.00 -10.53
C LEU A 138 0.48 8.26 -10.54
N SER A 139 -0.64 8.25 -9.81
CA SER A 139 -1.51 9.42 -9.67
C SER A 139 -0.81 10.59 -8.98
N SER A 140 0.01 10.31 -7.96
CA SER A 140 0.82 11.28 -7.22
C SER A 140 1.93 11.89 -8.06
N LEU A 141 2.70 11.06 -8.76
CA LEU A 141 3.83 11.49 -9.60
C LEU A 141 3.36 12.26 -10.84
N SER A 142 2.20 11.91 -11.38
CA SER A 142 1.61 12.61 -12.52
C SER A 142 0.95 13.94 -12.11
N GLY A 143 0.88 14.24 -10.81
CA GLY A 143 0.21 15.43 -10.27
C GLY A 143 -1.30 15.44 -10.47
N CYS A 144 -1.89 14.37 -11.00
CA CYS A 144 -3.33 14.27 -11.23
C CYS A 144 -4.07 14.40 -9.90
N ASN A 145 -3.55 13.80 -8.83
CA ASN A 145 -4.18 13.87 -7.51
C ASN A 145 -4.01 15.21 -6.79
N ILE A 146 -3.16 16.11 -7.29
CA ILE A 146 -3.00 17.47 -6.77
C ILE A 146 -4.25 18.30 -7.12
N CYS A 147 -4.85 18.06 -8.29
CA CYS A 147 -6.03 18.79 -8.77
C CYS A 147 -7.32 17.96 -8.74
N HIS A 148 -7.23 16.63 -8.89
CA HIS A 148 -8.37 15.71 -8.90
C HIS A 148 -8.31 14.77 -7.71
N ARG A 149 -9.32 14.77 -6.84
CA ARG A 149 -9.41 13.75 -5.79
C ARG A 149 -9.59 12.37 -6.44
N VAL A 150 -8.75 11.40 -6.08
CA VAL A 150 -9.00 10.00 -6.43
C VAL A 150 -10.14 9.54 -5.54
N GLU A 151 -11.34 9.38 -6.11
CA GLU A 151 -12.46 8.78 -5.41
C GLU A 151 -12.22 7.27 -5.26
N PRO A 152 -12.60 6.66 -4.11
CA PRO A 152 -12.52 5.22 -3.96
C PRO A 152 -13.41 4.56 -5.01
N VAL A 153 -12.80 3.72 -5.85
CA VAL A 153 -13.50 3.01 -6.92
C VAL A 153 -14.30 1.87 -6.29
N THR A 154 -15.59 2.09 -6.04
CA THR A 154 -16.50 1.05 -5.51
C THR A 154 -16.95 0.07 -6.59
N GLU A 155 -16.77 0.40 -7.87
CA GLU A 155 -17.05 -0.48 -9.00
C GLU A 155 -15.97 -0.33 -10.09
N SER A 156 -15.31 -1.43 -10.45
CA SER A 156 -14.37 -1.45 -11.58
C SER A 156 -15.16 -1.33 -12.89
N ARG A 157 -15.39 -0.10 -13.36
CA ARG A 157 -15.89 0.10 -14.72
C ARG A 157 -14.71 -0.09 -15.66
N VAL A 158 -14.62 -1.28 -16.28
CA VAL A 158 -13.72 -1.52 -17.40
C VAL A 158 -14.07 -0.51 -18.48
N VAL A 159 -13.24 0.51 -18.66
CA VAL A 159 -13.32 1.38 -19.84
C VAL A 159 -12.70 0.57 -20.97
N PRO A 160 -13.49 0.09 -21.95
CA PRO A 160 -12.89 -0.56 -23.10
C PRO A 160 -11.96 0.44 -23.77
N LEU A 161 -10.67 0.10 -23.86
CA LEU A 161 -9.72 0.88 -24.64
C LEU A 161 -10.30 0.98 -26.06
N ALA A 162 -10.37 2.19 -26.59
CA ALA A 162 -10.82 2.41 -27.96
C ALA A 162 -10.00 1.49 -28.88
N PRO A 163 -10.64 0.76 -29.81
CA PRO A 163 -9.91 -0.09 -30.75
C PRO A 163 -8.90 0.78 -31.52
N SER A 164 -7.67 0.27 -31.61
CA SER A 164 -6.58 0.82 -32.40
C SER A 164 -6.96 1.02 -33.86
#